data_AF-A0A0F5LFI2-F1
#
_entry.id   AF-A0A0F5LFI2-F1
#
_cell.length_a   1.000
_cell.length_b   1.000
_cell.length_c   1.000
_cell.angle_alpha   90.00
_cell.angle_beta   90.00
_cell.angle_gamma   90.00
#
_symmetry.space_group_name_H-M   'P 1'
#
loop_
_entity.id
_entity.type
_entity.pdbx_description
1 polymer ?
#
loop_
_entity_poly.entity_id
_entity_poly.type
_entity_poly.pdbx_seq_one_letter_code
_entity_poly.pdbx_strand_id
1 'polypeptide(L)'
;MALDHGALNIPLNKRGNIDAQLDRYKATEAKKARADRKEQSASTAKLRIQAKQLFAHVTDERIAELATKCQVTPAAIRKQIKSDAHWQPGLVILLLAPRA
;
A
#
# COMPACT_ATOMS: atom_id res chain seq x y z
N MET A 1 21.71 -30.80 20.59
CA MET A 1 22.43 -30.21 19.43
C MET A 1 23.48 -29.26 19.99
N ALA A 2 24.76 -29.58 19.84
CA ALA A 2 25.85 -28.71 20.29
C ALA A 2 25.87 -27.46 19.42
N LEU A 3 25.71 -26.28 20.03
CA LEU A 3 25.89 -25.02 19.34
C LEU A 3 27.37 -24.94 18.96
N ASP A 4 27.66 -24.84 17.67
CA ASP A 4 29.02 -24.63 17.17
C ASP A 4 29.50 -23.24 17.65
N HIS A 5 30.15 -23.22 18.81
CA HIS A 5 30.68 -22.00 19.43
C HIS A 5 31.97 -21.53 18.76
N GLY A 6 32.48 -22.26 17.74
CA GLY A 6 33.75 -21.96 17.08
C GLY A 6 33.77 -20.60 16.38
N ALA A 7 32.65 -20.17 15.81
CA ALA A 7 32.55 -18.88 15.10
C ALA A 7 32.40 -17.66 16.03
N LEU A 8 31.84 -17.86 17.23
CA LEU A 8 31.58 -16.79 18.20
C LEU A 8 32.84 -16.36 18.97
N ASN A 9 33.87 -17.21 19.03
CA ASN A 9 35.09 -16.99 19.81
C ASN A 9 36.31 -16.54 18.99
N ILE A 10 36.11 -16.21 17.71
CA ILE A 10 37.17 -15.66 16.86
C ILE A 10 37.27 -14.15 17.14
N PRO A 11 38.45 -13.55 17.36
CA PRO A 11 38.55 -12.09 17.50
C PRO A 11 38.08 -11.39 16.22
N LEU A 12 37.44 -10.21 16.35
CA LEU A 12 36.75 -9.51 15.26
C LEU A 12 37.64 -9.35 14.00
N ASN A 13 38.93 -9.09 14.22
CA ASN A 13 39.97 -8.94 13.18
C ASN A 13 40.30 -10.20 12.37
N LYS A 14 39.85 -11.39 12.81
CA LYS A 14 40.05 -12.68 12.12
C LYS A 14 38.76 -13.27 11.56
N ARG A 15 37.61 -12.59 11.74
CA ARG A 15 36.30 -13.02 11.21
C ARG A 15 36.07 -12.67 9.73
N GLY A 16 37.03 -12.03 9.07
CA GLY A 16 36.91 -11.55 7.69
C GLY A 16 36.22 -10.19 7.58
N ASN A 17 35.86 -9.78 6.35
CA ASN A 17 35.25 -8.47 6.09
C ASN A 17 33.71 -8.51 6.27
N ILE A 18 33.28 -8.79 7.50
CA ILE A 18 31.86 -8.87 7.88
C ILE A 18 31.14 -7.55 7.59
N ASP A 19 31.80 -6.41 7.82
CA ASP A 19 31.22 -5.09 7.57
C ASP A 19 30.85 -4.92 6.09
N ALA A 20 31.75 -5.31 5.17
CA ALA A 20 31.43 -5.28 3.74
C ALA A 20 30.31 -6.26 3.35
N GLN A 21 30.16 -7.40 4.04
CA GLN A 21 29.04 -8.32 3.81
C GLN A 21 27.72 -7.72 4.30
N LEU A 22 27.72 -7.08 5.48
CA LEU A 22 26.56 -6.38 6.04
C LEU A 22 26.15 -5.20 5.16
N ASP A 23 27.11 -4.44 4.64
CA ASP A 23 26.83 -3.31 3.74
C ASP A 23 26.25 -3.78 2.41
N ARG A 24 26.78 -4.88 1.85
CA ARG A 24 26.20 -5.53 0.66
C ARG A 24 24.77 -5.98 0.92
N TYR A 25 24.51 -6.63 2.05
CA TYR A 25 23.17 -7.08 2.42
C TYR A 25 22.20 -5.90 2.56
N LYS A 26 22.56 -4.86 3.31
CA LYS A 26 21.75 -3.64 3.46
C LYS A 26 21.48 -2.97 2.11
N ALA A 27 22.47 -2.92 1.21
CA ALA A 27 22.29 -2.38 -0.13
C ALA A 27 21.30 -3.22 -0.97
N THR A 28 21.36 -4.55 -0.85
CA THR A 28 20.39 -5.42 -1.53
C THR A 28 18.97 -5.26 -0.99
N GLU A 29 18.80 -5.17 0.33
CA GLU A 29 17.50 -4.94 0.96
C GLU A 29 16.93 -3.56 0.60
N ALA A 30 17.75 -2.51 0.60
CA ALA A 30 17.34 -1.19 0.15
C ALA A 30 16.92 -1.18 -1.33
N LYS A 31 17.60 -1.95 -2.19
CA LYS A 31 17.24 -2.11 -3.61
C LYS A 31 15.90 -2.82 -3.78
N LYS A 32 15.67 -3.91 -3.03
CA LYS A 32 14.37 -4.61 -3.01
C LYS A 32 13.25 -3.69 -2.55
N ALA A 33 13.41 -3.05 -1.40
CA ALA A 33 12.41 -2.11 -0.87
C ALA A 33 12.13 -0.93 -1.81
N ARG A 34 13.09 -0.52 -2.64
CA ARG A 34 12.87 0.49 -3.69
C ARG A 34 12.06 -0.07 -4.86
N ALA A 35 12.31 -1.30 -5.28
CA ALA A 35 11.52 -1.98 -6.30
C ALA A 35 10.07 -2.16 -5.83
N ASP A 36 9.87 -2.67 -4.61
CA ASP A 36 8.55 -2.89 -4.02
C ASP A 36 7.74 -1.59 -3.94
N ARG A 37 8.37 -0.49 -3.48
CA ARG A 37 7.73 0.83 -3.46
C ARG A 37 7.32 1.31 -4.84
N LYS A 38 8.14 1.04 -5.87
CA LYS A 38 7.80 1.40 -7.25
C LYS A 38 6.59 0.62 -7.73
N GLU A 39 6.55 -0.68 -7.48
CA GLU A 39 5.43 -1.55 -7.84
C GLU A 39 4.14 -1.14 -7.13
N GLN A 40 4.22 -0.89 -5.81
CA GLN A 40 3.09 -0.39 -5.01
C GLN A 40 2.59 0.98 -5.50
N SER A 41 3.50 1.88 -5.89
CA SER A 41 3.10 3.18 -6.45
C SER A 41 2.34 3.02 -7.77
N ALA A 42 2.78 2.11 -8.63
CA ALA A 42 2.15 1.83 -9.91
C ALA A 42 0.79 1.15 -9.73
N SER A 43 0.67 0.19 -8.81
CA SER A 43 -0.62 -0.44 -8.49
C SER A 43 -1.60 0.56 -7.88
N THR A 44 -1.15 1.40 -6.96
CA THR A 44 -1.98 2.46 -6.35
C THR A 44 -2.45 3.47 -7.40
N ALA A 45 -1.59 3.84 -8.36
CA ALA A 45 -1.97 4.74 -9.45
C ALA A 45 -3.10 4.14 -10.31
N LYS A 46 -3.02 2.86 -10.65
CA LYS A 46 -4.08 2.15 -11.38
C LYS A 46 -5.40 2.14 -10.60
N LEU A 47 -5.35 1.82 -9.30
CA LEU A 47 -6.53 1.82 -8.44
C LEU A 47 -7.17 3.22 -8.34
N ARG A 48 -6.37 4.29 -8.25
CA ARG A 48 -6.89 5.67 -8.25
C ARG A 48 -7.64 6.01 -9.55
N ILE A 49 -7.11 5.59 -10.69
CA ILE A 49 -7.76 5.80 -12.00
C ILE A 49 -9.10 5.06 -12.01
N GLN A 50 -9.10 3.79 -11.63
CA GLN A 50 -10.31 2.97 -11.59
C GLN A 50 -11.37 3.54 -10.62
N ALA A 51 -10.97 3.95 -9.42
CA ALA A 51 -11.88 4.54 -8.44
C ALA A 51 -12.51 5.85 -8.95
N LYS A 52 -11.73 6.71 -9.61
CA LYS A 52 -12.23 7.95 -10.22
C LYS A 52 -13.18 7.68 -11.39
N GLN A 53 -12.90 6.67 -12.21
CA GLN A 53 -13.78 6.25 -13.30
C GLN A 53 -15.11 5.73 -12.75
N LEU A 54 -15.08 4.83 -11.76
CA LEU A 54 -16.28 4.33 -11.11
C LEU A 54 -17.11 5.48 -10.53
N PHE A 55 -16.46 6.42 -9.83
CA PHE A 55 -17.13 7.60 -9.29
C PHE A 55 -17.77 8.48 -10.36
N ALA A 56 -17.16 8.62 -11.54
CA ALA A 56 -17.74 9.37 -12.65
C ALA A 56 -19.01 8.73 -13.22
N HIS A 57 -19.16 7.41 -13.08
CA HIS A 57 -20.34 6.65 -13.53
C HIS A 57 -21.39 6.43 -12.44
N VAL A 58 -21.16 6.91 -11.21
CA VAL A 58 -22.13 6.79 -10.13
C VAL A 58 -23.33 7.70 -10.39
N THR A 59 -24.53 7.13 -10.28
CA THR A 59 -25.80 7.87 -10.36
C THR A 59 -26.07 8.67 -9.09
N ASP A 60 -26.79 9.78 -9.23
CA ASP A 60 -27.16 10.64 -8.10
C ASP A 60 -28.07 9.92 -7.09
N GLU A 61 -28.91 9.00 -7.55
CA GLU A 61 -29.73 8.12 -6.71
C GLU A 61 -28.87 7.28 -5.76
N ARG A 62 -27.79 6.69 -6.27
CA ARG A 62 -26.88 5.89 -5.46
C ARG A 62 -26.15 6.74 -4.42
N ILE A 63 -25.82 7.99 -4.76
CA ILE A 63 -25.23 8.94 -3.82
C ILE A 63 -26.23 9.28 -2.71
N ALA A 64 -27.50 9.50 -3.05
CA ALA A 64 -28.56 9.76 -2.07
C ALA A 64 -28.77 8.56 -1.12
N GLU A 65 -28.79 7.32 -1.63
CA GLU A 65 -28.86 6.12 -0.81
C GLU A 65 -27.70 6.03 0.19
N LEU A 66 -26.48 6.31 -0.26
CA LEU A 66 -25.29 6.32 0.58
C LEU A 66 -25.34 7.45 1.62
N ALA A 67 -25.84 8.63 1.23
CA ALA A 67 -26.02 9.75 2.14
C ALA A 67 -26.99 9.41 3.28
N THR A 68 -28.12 8.75 2.96
CA THR A 68 -29.10 8.28 3.94
C THR A 68 -28.49 7.25 4.90
N LYS A 69 -27.73 6.27 4.37
CA LYS A 69 -27.06 5.25 5.19
C LYS A 69 -26.02 5.85 6.14
N CYS A 70 -25.30 6.85 5.67
CA CYS A 70 -24.28 7.53 6.45
C CYS A 70 -24.81 8.72 7.27
N GLN A 71 -26.12 9.01 7.20
CA GLN A 71 -26.77 10.14 7.88
C GLN A 71 -26.08 11.50 7.61
N VAL A 72 -25.61 11.68 6.37
CA VAL A 72 -24.94 12.92 5.93
C VAL A 72 -25.63 13.48 4.69
N THR A 73 -25.35 14.73 4.36
CA THR A 73 -25.89 15.34 3.16
C THR A 73 -25.29 14.70 1.89
N PRO A 74 -26.06 14.62 0.78
CA PRO A 74 -25.55 14.09 -0.50
C PRO A 74 -24.32 14.85 -1.03
N ALA A 75 -24.23 16.15 -0.75
CA ALA A 75 -23.07 16.96 -1.10
C ALA A 75 -21.82 16.56 -0.30
N ALA A 76 -21.98 16.30 1.01
CA ALA A 76 -20.88 15.87 1.87
C ALA A 76 -20.36 14.49 1.47
N ILE A 77 -21.24 13.52 1.22
CA ILE A 77 -20.82 12.17 0.83
C ILE A 77 -20.13 12.18 -0.54
N ARG A 78 -20.61 13.00 -1.49
CA ARG A 78 -19.96 13.16 -2.81
C ARG A 78 -18.54 13.71 -2.66
N LYS A 79 -18.34 14.72 -1.81
CA LYS A 79 -17.02 15.28 -1.51
C LYS A 79 -16.10 14.24 -0.85
N GLN A 80 -16.65 13.46 0.09
CA GLN A 80 -15.92 12.43 0.81
C GLN A 80 -15.46 11.32 -0.15
N ILE A 81 -16.36 10.75 -0.95
CA ILE A 81 -16.02 9.70 -1.93
C ILE A 81 -14.97 10.21 -2.93
N LYS A 82 -15.05 11.46 -3.38
CA LYS A 82 -14.04 12.07 -4.26
C LYS A 82 -12.66 12.16 -3.59
N SER A 83 -12.61 12.49 -2.30
CA SER A 83 -11.37 12.50 -1.51
C SER A 83 -10.83 11.08 -1.34
N ASP A 84 -11.69 10.13 -0.99
CA ASP A 84 -11.31 8.75 -0.74
C ASP A 84 -10.87 8.03 -2.02
N ALA A 85 -11.37 8.42 -3.19
CA ALA A 85 -10.88 7.92 -4.47
C ALA A 85 -9.39 8.25 -4.71
N HIS A 86 -8.86 9.29 -4.05
CA HIS A 86 -7.44 9.63 -4.08
C HIS A 86 -6.64 8.93 -2.99
N TRP A 87 -7.14 8.96 -1.75
CA TRP A 87 -6.40 8.48 -0.57
C TRP A 87 -6.57 6.99 -0.30
N GLN A 88 -7.76 6.44 -0.55
CA GLN A 88 -8.14 5.06 -0.27
C GLN A 88 -8.94 4.44 -1.45
N PRO A 89 -8.34 4.35 -2.65
CA PRO A 89 -9.07 3.96 -3.85
C PRO A 89 -9.69 2.56 -3.78
N GLY A 90 -9.08 1.63 -3.04
CA GLY A 90 -9.60 0.26 -2.89
C GLY A 90 -10.96 0.20 -2.19
N LEU A 91 -11.18 1.04 -1.16
CA LEU A 91 -12.46 1.10 -0.45
C LEU A 91 -13.56 1.68 -1.34
N VAL A 92 -13.22 2.71 -2.13
CA VAL A 92 -14.17 3.31 -3.08
C VAL A 92 -14.54 2.31 -4.18
N ILE A 93 -13.57 1.55 -4.70
CA ILE A 93 -13.85 0.47 -5.65
C ILE A 93 -14.79 -0.56 -5.02
N LEU A 94 -14.52 -1.00 -3.79
CA LEU A 94 -15.37 -1.98 -3.10
C LEU A 94 -16.78 -1.46 -2.82
N LEU A 95 -16.91 -0.17 -2.49
CA LEU A 95 -18.20 0.48 -2.20
C LEU A 95 -19.06 0.67 -3.46
N LEU A 96 -18.42 1.00 -4.59
CA LEU A 96 -19.08 1.37 -5.84
C LEU A 96 -19.15 0.21 -6.86
N ALA A 97 -18.36 -0.85 -6.69
CA ALA A 97 -18.46 -2.03 -7.53
C ALA A 97 -19.86 -2.67 -7.39
N PRO A 98 -20.44 -3.16 -8.49
CA PRO A 98 -21.68 -3.91 -8.43
C PRO A 98 -21.48 -5.13 -7.53
N ARG A 99 -22.29 -5.22 -6.47
CA ARG A 99 -22.39 -6.46 -5.70
C ARG A 99 -23.19 -7.44 -6.54
N ALA A 100 -22.56 -8.55 -6.93
CA ALA A 100 -23.23 -9.71 -7.51
C ALA A 100 -24.18 -10.34 -6.49
#